data_AF-A0A397V4S9-F1
#
_entry.id   AF-A0A397V4S9-F1
#
_cell.length_a   1.000
_cell.length_b   1.000
_cell.length_c   1.000
_cell.angle_alpha   90.00
_cell.angle_beta   90.00
_cell.angle_gamma   90.00
#
_symmetry.space_group_name_H-M   'P 1'
#
loop_
_entity.id
_entity.type
_entity.pdbx_description
1 polymer ?
#
loop_
_entity_poly.entity_id
_entity_poly.type
_entity_poly.pdbx_seq_one_letter_code
_entity_poly.pdbx_strand_id
1 'polypeptide(L)'
;MENVQEKWLEKVIDEGHINYIDYNKFTDPTVIGIVVDTSIDEKIIKDFIHELSPEDQVKATTWDLSHNRGFENFSELIMALRKNTMLTSLDLCSNELGSFGEGGEALADALCSNSSLTFLNIRSNNLGLRVGYVLVEALCKNTTLKNLDIRDNNLKGGEAFADALCKNTALTSLDLQGGKALADALCKNSTLKDLNLEYNNIGSEGGKALADALCKNSTLKDLNLYNNNLGSEVGKALADALCKNSTLTSLNLVSNNIGFELESNYSNLKIIQ
;
A
#
# COMPACT_ATOMS: atom_id res chain seq x y z
N MET A 1 6.76 -12.47 38.54
CA MET A 1 6.13 -11.17 38.26
C MET A 1 5.12 -11.47 37.17
N GLU A 2 3.85 -11.56 37.55
CA GLU A 2 2.76 -11.89 36.62
C GLU A 2 2.70 -10.83 35.52
N ASN A 3 2.66 -11.30 34.28
CA ASN A 3 2.66 -10.46 33.10
C ASN A 3 1.31 -9.73 33.04
N VAL A 4 1.33 -8.39 33.05
CA VAL A 4 0.12 -7.55 33.01
C VAL A 4 -0.74 -7.85 31.76
N GLN A 5 -0.12 -8.45 30.74
CA GLN A 5 -0.76 -8.93 29.50
C GLN A 5 -1.76 -10.09 29.71
N GLU A 6 -1.54 -10.99 30.68
CA GLU A 6 -2.40 -12.18 30.87
C GLU A 6 -3.71 -11.84 31.59
N LYS A 7 -3.67 -11.01 32.65
CA LYS A 7 -4.87 -10.62 33.41
C LYS A 7 -5.87 -9.79 32.59
N TRP A 8 -5.39 -9.04 31.60
CA TRP A 8 -6.25 -8.25 30.71
C TRP A 8 -6.95 -9.13 29.67
N LEU A 9 -6.21 -10.06 29.04
CA LEU A 9 -6.80 -11.02 28.10
C LEU A 9 -7.88 -11.85 28.80
N GLU A 10 -7.60 -12.35 30.01
CA GLU A 10 -8.56 -13.11 30.81
C GLU A 10 -9.82 -12.30 31.15
N LYS A 11 -9.68 -11.03 31.53
CA LYS A 11 -10.83 -10.18 31.88
C LYS A 11 -11.74 -9.87 30.69
N VAL A 12 -11.16 -9.58 29.52
CA VAL A 12 -11.95 -9.23 28.32
C VAL A 12 -12.57 -10.47 27.66
N ILE A 13 -11.95 -11.66 27.84
CA ILE A 13 -12.50 -12.97 27.48
C ILE A 13 -13.66 -13.35 28.42
N ASP A 14 -13.48 -13.21 29.74
CA ASP A 14 -14.51 -13.52 30.75
C ASP A 14 -15.75 -12.63 30.62
N GLU A 15 -15.58 -11.39 30.14
CA GLU A 15 -16.68 -10.44 29.93
C GLU A 15 -17.32 -10.56 28.52
N GLY A 16 -16.83 -11.47 27.66
CA GLY A 16 -17.45 -11.80 26.37
C GLY A 16 -17.29 -10.72 25.29
N HIS A 17 -16.17 -9.99 25.32
CA HIS A 17 -16.00 -8.71 24.65
C HIS A 17 -14.97 -8.72 23.49
N ILE A 18 -14.25 -9.81 23.28
CA ILE A 18 -13.37 -10.00 22.13
C ILE A 18 -13.59 -11.40 21.58
N ASN A 19 -13.90 -11.52 20.28
CA ASN A 19 -13.68 -12.79 19.58
C ASN A 19 -12.17 -12.96 19.46
N TYR A 20 -11.63 -13.67 20.44
CA TYR A 20 -10.24 -14.09 20.54
C TYR A 20 -9.76 -14.66 19.20
N ILE A 21 -8.80 -13.98 18.56
CA ILE A 21 -7.89 -14.68 17.67
C ILE A 21 -6.81 -15.26 18.57
N ASP A 22 -6.72 -16.58 18.55
CA ASP A 22 -5.62 -17.32 19.16
C ASP A 22 -4.31 -16.89 18.50
N TYR A 23 -3.54 -16.12 19.25
CA TYR A 23 -2.18 -15.67 18.99
C TYR A 23 -1.24 -16.81 18.53
N ASN A 24 -1.51 -18.06 18.92
CA ASN A 24 -0.73 -19.22 18.50
C ASN A 24 -1.10 -19.77 17.11
N LYS A 25 -2.14 -19.25 16.46
CA LYS A 25 -2.55 -19.69 15.11
C LYS A 25 -1.88 -18.94 13.97
N PHE A 26 -1.18 -17.84 14.25
CA PHE A 26 -0.48 -17.01 13.25
C PHE A 26 0.99 -16.81 13.61
N THR A 27 1.68 -17.91 13.96
CA THR A 27 3.14 -18.15 13.95
C THR A 27 4.18 -17.12 14.46
N ASP A 28 3.85 -15.90 14.91
CA ASP A 28 4.81 -14.94 15.50
C ASP A 28 4.30 -14.31 16.83
N PRO A 29 5.11 -14.33 17.91
CA PRO A 29 4.74 -13.79 19.20
C PRO A 29 4.71 -12.24 19.34
N THR A 30 4.95 -11.46 18.30
CA THR A 30 5.06 -9.99 18.44
C THR A 30 3.82 -9.18 18.04
N VAL A 31 2.76 -9.81 17.56
CA VAL A 31 1.58 -9.12 17.01
C VAL A 31 0.40 -9.14 17.98
N ILE A 32 0.07 -8.00 18.59
CA ILE A 32 -1.17 -7.83 19.38
C ILE A 32 -2.25 -7.30 18.44
N GLY A 33 -2.96 -8.20 17.77
CA GLY A 33 -4.15 -7.86 17.00
C GLY A 33 -5.39 -7.85 17.88
N ILE A 34 -5.88 -6.69 18.32
CA ILE A 34 -7.20 -6.58 18.96
C ILE A 34 -8.26 -6.59 17.86
N VAL A 35 -8.87 -7.75 17.59
CA VAL A 35 -10.16 -7.79 16.89
C VAL A 35 -11.22 -7.45 17.91
N VAL A 36 -11.71 -6.22 17.88
CA VAL A 36 -12.77 -5.84 18.80
C VAL A 36 -14.08 -6.44 18.32
N ASP A 37 -14.80 -7.09 19.24
CA ASP A 37 -16.14 -7.56 18.92
C ASP A 37 -17.01 -6.37 18.50
N THR A 38 -17.59 -6.47 17.30
CA THR A 38 -18.55 -5.50 16.76
C THR A 38 -19.82 -5.34 17.58
N SER A 39 -20.02 -6.16 18.62
CA SER A 39 -21.09 -6.00 19.61
C SER A 39 -20.81 -4.88 20.62
N ILE A 40 -19.58 -4.37 20.71
CA ILE A 40 -19.15 -3.33 21.65
C ILE A 40 -19.22 -1.95 21.01
N ASP A 41 -19.66 -0.97 21.81
CA ASP A 41 -19.71 0.44 21.41
C ASP A 41 -18.31 0.97 21.03
N GLU A 42 -18.19 1.48 19.80
CA GLU A 42 -16.97 2.06 19.22
C GLU A 42 -16.32 3.13 20.11
N LYS A 43 -17.12 3.88 20.86
CA LYS A 43 -16.63 4.91 21.77
C LYS A 43 -15.86 4.31 22.95
N ILE A 44 -16.35 3.21 23.52
CA ILE A 44 -15.69 2.53 24.65
C ILE A 44 -14.31 2.02 24.23
N ILE A 45 -14.22 1.51 23.00
CA ILE A 45 -12.98 1.00 22.40
C ILE A 45 -11.97 2.12 22.23
N LYS A 46 -12.39 3.27 21.68
CA LYS A 46 -11.53 4.44 21.48
C LYS A 46 -11.04 5.01 22.80
N ASP A 47 -11.95 5.15 23.77
CA ASP A 47 -11.62 5.66 25.10
C ASP A 47 -10.58 4.75 25.78
N PHE A 48 -10.70 3.43 25.64
CA PHE A 48 -9.72 2.47 26.15
C PHE A 48 -8.35 2.56 25.45
N ILE A 49 -8.32 2.69 24.12
CA ILE A 49 -7.04 2.85 23.39
C ILE A 49 -6.28 4.08 23.89
N HIS A 50 -6.97 5.18 24.22
CA HIS A 50 -6.33 6.37 24.77
C HIS A 50 -5.69 6.16 26.15
N GLU A 51 -6.11 5.14 26.90
CA GLU A 51 -5.54 4.76 28.20
C GLU A 51 -4.31 3.84 28.08
N LEU A 52 -4.07 3.26 26.90
CA LEU A 52 -2.93 2.39 26.64
C LEU A 52 -1.62 3.19 26.56
N SER A 53 -0.51 2.49 26.79
CA SER A 53 0.82 3.04 26.50
C SER A 53 0.95 3.36 24.99
N PRO A 54 1.78 4.33 24.57
CA PRO A 54 1.98 4.62 23.15
C PRO A 54 2.41 3.40 22.32
N GLU A 55 3.18 2.49 22.91
CA GLU A 55 3.61 1.25 22.27
C GLU A 55 2.42 0.31 22.02
N ASP A 56 1.53 0.16 23.01
CA ASP A 56 0.36 -0.70 22.90
C ASP A 56 -0.73 -0.10 22.00
N GLN A 57 -0.83 1.23 21.92
CA GLN A 57 -1.67 1.92 20.93
C GLN A 57 -1.23 1.61 19.48
N VAL A 58 0.08 1.59 19.24
CA VAL A 58 0.62 1.22 17.93
C VAL A 58 0.28 -0.23 17.61
N LYS A 59 0.51 -1.16 18.54
CA LYS A 59 0.18 -2.58 18.33
C LYS A 59 -1.32 -2.80 18.05
N ALA A 60 -2.19 -2.08 18.76
CA ALA A 60 -3.65 -2.18 18.56
C ALA A 60 -4.11 -1.72 17.16
N THR A 61 -3.35 -0.83 16.51
CA THR A 61 -3.75 -0.17 15.24
C THR A 61 -2.87 -0.54 14.05
N THR A 62 -1.79 -1.29 14.27
CA THR A 62 -0.80 -1.71 13.27
C THR A 62 -0.51 -3.20 13.41
N TRP A 63 -0.84 -3.97 12.38
CA TRP A 63 -0.60 -5.41 12.37
C TRP A 63 0.42 -5.77 11.31
N ASP A 64 1.53 -6.37 11.72
CA ASP A 64 2.49 -7.00 10.82
C ASP A 64 2.22 -8.50 10.80
N LEU A 65 1.64 -8.99 9.72
CA LEU A 65 1.39 -10.41 9.51
C LEU A 65 2.14 -10.90 8.27
N SER A 66 3.28 -10.28 7.93
CA SER A 66 4.10 -10.67 6.79
C SER A 66 4.77 -12.04 6.98
N HIS A 67 5.17 -12.67 5.87
CA HIS A 67 5.94 -13.91 5.83
C HIS A 67 5.27 -15.16 6.46
N ASN A 68 3.96 -15.11 6.65
CA ASN A 68 3.13 -16.22 7.10
C ASN A 68 2.63 -17.00 5.87
N ARG A 69 3.43 -17.96 5.41
CA ARG A 69 3.05 -18.87 4.33
C ARG A 69 1.86 -19.72 4.77
N GLY A 70 0.71 -19.53 4.14
CA GLY A 70 -0.49 -20.32 4.47
C GLY A 70 -1.25 -19.73 5.66
N PHE A 71 -2.11 -18.74 5.43
CA PHE A 71 -3.11 -18.34 6.41
C PHE A 71 -4.19 -19.42 6.53
N GLU A 72 -4.12 -20.28 7.55
CA GLU A 72 -5.22 -21.23 7.82
C GLU A 72 -6.52 -20.50 8.18
N ASN A 73 -6.45 -19.31 8.78
CA ASN A 73 -7.59 -18.51 9.23
C ASN A 73 -7.70 -17.18 8.45
N PHE A 74 -7.46 -17.22 7.13
CA PHE A 74 -7.56 -16.01 6.30
C PHE A 74 -8.96 -15.39 6.31
N SER A 75 -9.99 -16.24 6.42
CA SER A 75 -11.40 -15.81 6.49
C SER A 75 -11.67 -14.91 7.69
N GLU A 76 -11.09 -15.24 8.85
CA GLU A 76 -11.19 -14.46 10.08
C GLU A 76 -10.52 -13.09 9.93
N LEU A 77 -9.36 -13.04 9.26
CA LEU A 77 -8.72 -11.77 8.92
C LEU A 77 -9.62 -10.93 8.02
N ILE A 78 -10.24 -11.52 6.99
CA ILE A 78 -11.19 -10.80 6.12
C ILE A 78 -12.39 -10.25 6.91
N MET A 79 -12.94 -11.02 7.84
CA MET A 79 -14.02 -10.54 8.70
C MET A 79 -13.57 -9.38 9.59
N ALA A 80 -12.36 -9.47 10.14
CA ALA A 80 -11.76 -8.39 10.92
C ALA A 80 -11.61 -7.13 10.05
N LEU A 81 -11.10 -7.22 8.82
CA LEU A 81 -10.93 -6.05 7.95
C LEU A 81 -12.25 -5.36 7.58
N ARG A 82 -13.36 -6.09 7.52
CA ARG A 82 -14.68 -5.48 7.25
C ARG A 82 -15.27 -4.74 8.43
N LYS A 83 -14.88 -5.14 9.63
CA LYS A 83 -15.53 -4.77 10.89
C LYS A 83 -14.70 -3.85 11.76
N ASN A 84 -13.39 -4.03 11.73
CA ASN A 84 -12.45 -3.29 12.54
C ASN A 84 -12.33 -1.87 12.00
N THR A 85 -12.73 -0.90 12.81
CA THR A 85 -12.66 0.53 12.49
C THR A 85 -11.40 1.20 13.03
N MET A 86 -10.57 0.48 13.80
CA MET A 86 -9.37 0.99 14.47
C MET A 86 -8.08 0.64 13.74
N LEU A 87 -8.06 -0.48 12.99
CA LEU A 87 -6.89 -0.91 12.24
C LEU A 87 -6.58 0.11 11.14
N THR A 88 -5.40 0.73 11.23
CA THR A 88 -4.95 1.77 10.28
C THR A 88 -3.78 1.30 9.41
N SER A 89 -3.03 0.29 9.84
CA SER A 89 -1.89 -0.26 9.12
C SER A 89 -1.89 -1.78 9.17
N LEU A 90 -1.72 -2.41 8.00
CA LEU A 90 -1.66 -3.85 7.86
C LEU A 90 -0.55 -4.25 6.89
N ASP A 91 0.38 -5.09 7.34
CA ASP A 91 1.36 -5.75 6.50
C ASP A 91 0.98 -7.23 6.28
N LEU A 92 0.81 -7.61 5.02
CA LEU A 92 0.55 -8.96 4.54
C LEU A 92 1.59 -9.40 3.52
N CYS A 93 2.78 -8.80 3.50
CA CYS A 93 3.83 -9.13 2.55
C CYS A 93 4.17 -10.63 2.59
N SER A 94 4.35 -11.26 1.44
CA SER A 94 4.88 -12.63 1.33
C SER A 94 4.03 -13.70 2.03
N ASN A 95 2.71 -13.66 1.88
CA ASN A 95 1.76 -14.61 2.46
C ASN A 95 1.11 -15.56 1.45
N GLU A 96 1.52 -15.48 0.18
CA GLU A 96 0.97 -16.28 -0.93
C GLU A 96 -0.55 -16.11 -1.12
N LEU A 97 -1.11 -14.90 -0.89
CA LEU A 97 -2.57 -14.71 -0.90
C LEU A 97 -3.32 -15.15 -2.17
N GLY A 98 -2.64 -15.21 -3.32
CA GLY A 98 -3.19 -15.69 -4.57
C GLY A 98 -3.26 -17.22 -4.71
N SER A 99 -2.62 -17.98 -3.82
CA SER A 99 -2.74 -19.44 -3.79
C SER A 99 -3.99 -19.93 -3.06
N PHE A 100 -4.58 -19.09 -2.19
CA PHE A 100 -5.87 -19.37 -1.56
C PHE A 100 -7.00 -19.03 -2.52
N GLY A 101 -7.79 -20.04 -2.92
CA GLY A 101 -8.93 -19.93 -3.86
C GLY A 101 -9.44 -18.52 -4.15
N GLU A 102 -10.30 -17.99 -3.29
CA GLU A 102 -10.88 -16.63 -3.41
C GLU A 102 -10.23 -15.60 -2.47
N GLY A 103 -9.07 -15.90 -1.86
CA GLY A 103 -8.47 -15.09 -0.79
C GLY A 103 -8.15 -13.66 -1.24
N GLY A 104 -7.44 -13.51 -2.35
CA GLY A 104 -7.17 -12.18 -2.91
C GLY A 104 -8.44 -11.38 -3.26
N GLU A 105 -9.51 -12.04 -3.68
CA GLU A 105 -10.79 -11.40 -3.99
C GLU A 105 -11.54 -10.97 -2.74
N ALA A 106 -11.53 -11.82 -1.72
CA ALA A 106 -12.13 -11.52 -0.42
C ALA A 106 -11.45 -10.32 0.26
N LEU A 107 -10.12 -10.18 0.07
CA LEU A 107 -9.37 -9.00 0.52
C LEU A 107 -9.80 -7.74 -0.23
N ALA A 108 -9.87 -7.80 -1.56
CA ALA A 108 -10.31 -6.68 -2.37
C ALA A 108 -11.75 -6.24 -2.03
N ASP A 109 -12.65 -7.20 -1.80
CA ASP A 109 -14.01 -6.89 -1.37
C ASP A 109 -14.07 -6.29 0.05
N ALA A 110 -13.24 -6.77 0.98
CA ALA A 110 -13.13 -6.15 2.31
C ALA A 110 -12.66 -4.69 2.23
N LEU A 111 -11.70 -4.39 1.34
CA LEU A 111 -11.22 -3.02 1.10
C LEU A 111 -12.30 -2.08 0.56
N CYS A 112 -13.31 -2.59 -0.15
CA CYS A 112 -14.43 -1.77 -0.63
C CYS A 112 -15.24 -1.15 0.51
N SER A 113 -15.37 -1.87 1.63
CA SER A 113 -16.15 -1.45 2.80
C SER A 113 -15.30 -0.94 3.96
N ASN A 114 -13.99 -1.20 3.96
CA ASN A 114 -13.12 -0.76 5.04
C ASN A 114 -12.99 0.77 5.04
N SER A 115 -13.15 1.36 6.22
CA SER A 115 -13.16 2.81 6.43
C SER A 115 -12.07 3.30 7.40
N SER A 116 -11.11 2.45 7.75
CA SER A 116 -10.09 2.76 8.76
C SER A 116 -8.67 2.61 8.26
N LEU A 117 -8.44 1.64 7.36
CA LEU A 117 -7.13 1.28 6.88
C LEU A 117 -6.58 2.40 5.99
N THR A 118 -5.38 2.85 6.33
CA THR A 118 -4.64 3.90 5.63
C THR A 118 -3.36 3.38 5.00
N PHE A 119 -2.81 2.27 5.50
CA PHE A 119 -1.64 1.60 4.98
C PHE A 119 -1.93 0.11 4.78
N LEU A 120 -1.62 -0.40 3.59
CA LEU A 120 -1.69 -1.81 3.26
C LEU A 120 -0.46 -2.24 2.46
N ASN A 121 0.28 -3.20 2.98
CA ASN A 121 1.33 -3.88 2.23
C ASN A 121 0.85 -5.29 1.86
N ILE A 122 0.67 -5.56 0.56
CA ILE A 122 0.32 -6.88 0.04
C ILE A 122 1.37 -7.36 -0.96
N ARG A 123 2.61 -6.87 -0.87
CA ARG A 123 3.71 -7.27 -1.74
C ARG A 123 3.94 -8.79 -1.73
N SER A 124 4.38 -9.34 -2.87
CA SER A 124 4.83 -10.75 -2.96
C SER A 124 3.76 -11.79 -2.59
N ASN A 125 2.51 -11.56 -2.97
CA ASN A 125 1.39 -12.47 -2.66
C ASN A 125 0.89 -13.29 -3.85
N ASN A 126 1.52 -13.18 -5.03
CA ASN A 126 1.15 -13.93 -6.24
C ASN A 126 -0.35 -13.84 -6.57
N LEU A 127 -0.99 -12.69 -6.34
CA LEU A 127 -2.43 -12.49 -6.50
C LEU A 127 -2.94 -12.78 -7.93
N GLY A 128 -2.09 -12.55 -8.92
CA GLY A 128 -2.39 -12.79 -10.33
C GLY A 128 -3.37 -11.79 -10.93
N LEU A 129 -3.60 -11.95 -12.24
CA LEU A 129 -4.38 -11.04 -13.06
C LEU A 129 -5.81 -10.83 -12.57
N ARG A 130 -6.48 -11.93 -12.20
CA ARG A 130 -7.89 -11.93 -11.82
C ARG A 130 -8.13 -11.04 -10.60
N VAL A 131 -7.36 -11.26 -9.53
CA VAL A 131 -7.43 -10.44 -8.32
C VAL A 131 -7.00 -9.00 -8.60
N GLY A 132 -6.05 -8.77 -9.52
CA GLY A 132 -5.68 -7.42 -9.96
C GLY A 132 -6.88 -6.58 -10.39
N TYR A 133 -7.77 -7.12 -11.22
CA TYR A 133 -8.99 -6.40 -11.65
C TYR A 133 -9.95 -6.11 -10.49
N VAL A 134 -10.11 -7.05 -9.57
CA VAL A 134 -10.98 -6.85 -8.39
C VAL A 134 -10.38 -5.79 -7.45
N LEU A 135 -9.06 -5.75 -7.29
CA LEU A 135 -8.37 -4.70 -6.55
C LEU A 135 -8.59 -3.33 -7.18
N VAL A 136 -8.55 -3.21 -8.51
CA VAL A 136 -8.85 -1.95 -9.21
C VAL A 136 -10.24 -1.42 -8.85
N GLU A 137 -11.25 -2.29 -8.83
CA GLU A 137 -12.60 -1.89 -8.42
C GLU A 137 -12.66 -1.45 -6.95
N ALA A 138 -11.92 -2.15 -6.07
CA ALA A 138 -11.83 -1.79 -4.66
C ALA A 138 -11.18 -0.41 -4.46
N LEU A 139 -10.10 -0.13 -5.18
CA LEU A 139 -9.43 1.18 -5.14
C LEU A 139 -10.30 2.29 -5.70
N CYS A 140 -11.20 2.03 -6.66
CA CYS A 140 -12.15 3.05 -7.12
C CYS A 140 -13.15 3.47 -6.04
N LYS A 141 -13.44 2.59 -5.06
CA LYS A 141 -14.43 2.82 -4.00
C LYS A 141 -13.80 3.25 -2.69
N ASN A 142 -12.59 2.77 -2.40
CA ASN A 142 -11.93 3.03 -1.13
C ASN A 142 -11.47 4.49 -1.03
N THR A 143 -11.89 5.16 0.04
CA THR A 143 -11.60 6.59 0.29
C THR A 143 -10.64 6.82 1.45
N THR A 144 -10.08 5.77 2.05
CA THR A 144 -9.30 5.86 3.30
C THR A 144 -7.86 5.41 3.14
N LEU A 145 -7.62 4.45 2.25
CA LEU A 145 -6.32 3.90 1.97
C LEU A 145 -5.45 4.97 1.29
N LYS A 146 -4.33 5.29 1.95
CA LYS A 146 -3.38 6.30 1.51
C LYS A 146 -2.16 5.67 0.88
N ASN A 147 -1.70 4.57 1.45
CA ASN A 147 -0.46 3.90 1.07
C ASN A 147 -0.75 2.45 0.74
N LEU A 148 -0.36 2.03 -0.47
CA LEU A 148 -0.57 0.67 -0.94
C LEU A 148 0.68 0.12 -1.63
N ASP A 149 1.22 -0.98 -1.11
CA ASP A 149 2.26 -1.75 -1.79
C ASP A 149 1.68 -3.03 -2.40
N ILE A 150 1.66 -3.10 -3.73
CA ILE A 150 1.17 -4.25 -4.51
C ILE A 150 2.26 -4.88 -5.38
N ARG A 151 3.55 -4.59 -5.13
CA ARG A 151 4.66 -5.14 -5.91
C ARG A 151 4.68 -6.68 -5.84
N ASP A 152 5.29 -7.30 -6.84
CA ASP A 152 5.54 -8.76 -6.88
C ASP A 152 4.28 -9.63 -6.80
N ASN A 153 3.15 -9.13 -7.32
CA ASN A 153 1.87 -9.85 -7.32
C ASN A 153 1.44 -10.44 -8.67
N ASN A 154 2.29 -10.35 -9.70
CA ASN A 154 1.98 -10.85 -11.05
C ASN A 154 0.64 -10.32 -11.61
N LEU A 155 0.31 -9.06 -11.30
CA LEU A 155 -0.99 -8.45 -11.62
C LEU A 155 -1.18 -8.10 -13.10
N LYS A 156 -0.10 -8.13 -13.92
CA LYS A 156 0.01 -7.68 -15.33
C LYS A 156 -1.23 -6.91 -15.83
N GLY A 157 -1.34 -5.63 -15.49
CA GLY A 157 -2.58 -4.90 -15.76
C GLY A 157 -2.48 -3.40 -15.50
N GLY A 158 -1.34 -2.78 -15.86
CA GLY A 158 -1.10 -1.36 -15.59
C GLY A 158 -2.21 -0.42 -16.08
N GLU A 159 -2.94 -0.81 -17.14
CA GLU A 159 -4.10 -0.06 -17.67
C GLU A 159 -5.30 -0.03 -16.73
N ALA A 160 -5.64 -1.15 -16.09
CA ALA A 160 -6.72 -1.17 -15.12
C ALA A 160 -6.38 -0.28 -13.91
N PHE A 161 -5.14 -0.36 -13.41
CA PHE A 161 -4.69 0.47 -12.28
C PHE A 161 -4.61 1.95 -12.64
N ALA A 162 -4.34 2.28 -13.90
CA ALA A 162 -4.37 3.65 -14.39
C ALA A 162 -5.78 4.28 -14.24
N ASP A 163 -6.82 3.55 -14.61
CA ASP A 163 -8.20 4.02 -14.47
C ASP A 163 -8.61 4.18 -13.00
N ALA A 164 -8.20 3.26 -12.12
CA ALA A 164 -8.43 3.40 -10.67
C ALA A 164 -7.73 4.63 -10.10
N LEU A 165 -6.47 4.87 -10.46
CA LEU A 165 -5.72 6.06 -10.05
C LEU A 165 -6.37 7.37 -10.52
N CYS A 166 -7.01 7.40 -11.69
CA CYS A 166 -7.73 8.60 -12.13
C CYS A 166 -8.96 8.92 -11.26
N LYS A 167 -9.60 7.89 -10.67
CA LYS A 167 -10.83 8.02 -9.89
C LYS A 167 -10.58 8.14 -8.39
N ASN A 168 -9.52 7.51 -7.90
CA ASN A 168 -9.19 7.48 -6.50
C ASN A 168 -8.62 8.83 -6.05
N THR A 169 -9.19 9.40 -4.99
CA THR A 169 -8.78 10.69 -4.41
C THR A 169 -8.11 10.56 -3.05
N ALA A 170 -7.88 9.34 -2.57
CA ALA A 170 -7.38 9.05 -1.22
C ALA A 170 -5.92 8.59 -1.22
N LEU A 171 -5.51 7.82 -2.21
CA LEU A 171 -4.16 7.31 -2.37
C LEU A 171 -3.19 8.47 -2.56
N THR A 172 -2.19 8.49 -1.68
CA THR A 172 -1.04 9.38 -1.72
C THR A 172 0.24 8.64 -2.08
N SER A 173 0.31 7.33 -1.84
CA SER A 173 1.46 6.46 -2.14
C SER A 173 1.03 5.13 -2.77
N LEU A 174 1.69 4.74 -3.87
CA LEU A 174 1.45 3.47 -4.56
C LEU A 174 2.73 2.84 -5.10
N ASP A 175 2.89 1.54 -4.85
CA ASP A 175 4.00 0.75 -5.37
C ASP A 175 3.48 -0.40 -6.25
N LEU A 176 3.75 -0.40 -7.57
CA LEU A 176 3.17 -1.37 -8.52
C LEU A 176 4.06 -1.69 -9.72
N GLN A 177 3.79 -2.77 -10.47
CA GLN A 177 4.50 -3.15 -11.71
C GLN A 177 3.82 -2.68 -13.01
N GLY A 178 4.49 -1.81 -13.80
CA GLY A 178 4.04 -1.35 -15.13
C GLY A 178 4.43 0.10 -15.45
N GLY A 179 4.64 0.45 -16.72
CA GLY A 179 5.18 1.78 -17.10
C GLY A 179 4.22 2.70 -17.86
N LYS A 180 3.73 2.26 -19.03
CA LYS A 180 3.05 3.15 -19.99
C LYS A 180 1.68 3.64 -19.53
N ALA A 181 0.80 2.73 -19.11
CA ALA A 181 -0.56 3.12 -18.73
C ALA A 181 -0.60 3.98 -17.44
N LEU A 182 0.38 3.79 -16.56
CA LEU A 182 0.56 4.60 -15.36
C LEU A 182 0.82 6.08 -15.67
N ALA A 183 1.52 6.38 -16.77
CA ALA A 183 1.81 7.75 -17.17
C ALA A 183 0.53 8.56 -17.48
N ASP A 184 -0.42 7.96 -18.21
CA ASP A 184 -1.67 8.61 -18.56
C ASP A 184 -2.54 8.88 -17.32
N ALA A 185 -2.51 7.96 -16.34
CA ALA A 185 -3.18 8.17 -15.07
C ALA A 185 -2.53 9.25 -14.23
N LEU A 186 -1.20 9.27 -14.17
CA LEU A 186 -0.45 10.27 -13.43
C LEU A 186 -0.72 11.68 -13.96
N CYS A 187 -0.96 11.84 -15.27
CA CYS A 187 -1.36 13.13 -15.85
C CYS A 187 -2.68 13.68 -15.27
N LYS A 188 -3.60 12.79 -14.91
CA LYS A 188 -4.98 13.13 -14.47
C LYS A 188 -5.13 13.08 -12.95
N ASN A 189 -4.30 12.31 -12.27
CA ASN A 189 -4.35 12.19 -10.82
C ASN A 189 -3.86 13.49 -10.16
N SER A 190 -4.58 13.92 -9.13
CA SER A 190 -4.32 15.16 -8.40
C SER A 190 -4.14 14.94 -6.89
N THR A 191 -3.80 13.72 -6.45
CA THR A 191 -3.71 13.37 -5.03
C THR A 191 -2.44 12.62 -4.67
N LEU A 192 -1.89 11.85 -5.61
CA LEU A 192 -0.70 11.04 -5.44
C LEU A 192 0.52 11.94 -5.24
N LYS A 193 1.26 11.69 -4.15
CA LYS A 193 2.46 12.42 -3.76
C LYS A 193 3.71 11.56 -3.93
N ASP A 194 3.58 10.28 -3.68
CA ASP A 194 4.67 9.31 -3.68
C ASP A 194 4.34 8.20 -4.68
N LEU A 195 5.26 7.90 -5.59
CA LEU A 195 5.09 6.81 -6.56
C LEU A 195 6.38 6.01 -6.62
N ASN A 196 6.31 4.74 -6.21
CA ASN A 196 7.44 3.83 -6.31
C ASN A 196 7.22 2.84 -7.45
N LEU A 197 8.11 2.91 -8.42
CA LEU A 197 8.10 2.02 -9.56
C LEU A 197 9.42 1.26 -9.70
N GLU A 198 10.16 1.02 -8.61
CA GLU A 198 11.41 0.26 -8.69
C GLU A 198 11.23 -1.15 -9.28
N TYR A 199 12.24 -1.63 -10.02
CA TYR A 199 12.30 -2.99 -10.57
C TYR A 199 11.15 -3.40 -11.50
N ASN A 200 10.58 -2.46 -12.27
CA ASN A 200 9.40 -2.72 -13.11
C ASN A 200 9.66 -2.90 -14.60
N ASN A 201 10.93 -2.86 -15.02
CA ASN A 201 11.31 -2.96 -16.43
C ASN A 201 10.47 -2.03 -17.33
N ILE A 202 10.26 -0.78 -16.90
CA ILE A 202 9.44 0.23 -17.59
C ILE A 202 9.90 0.43 -19.04
N GLY A 203 11.22 0.32 -19.28
CA GLY A 203 11.81 0.49 -20.60
C GLY A 203 11.79 1.94 -21.08
N SER A 204 12.35 2.17 -22.26
CA SER A 204 12.48 3.52 -22.82
C SER A 204 11.14 4.16 -23.18
N GLU A 205 10.18 3.39 -23.70
CA GLU A 205 8.85 3.89 -24.06
C GLU A 205 8.04 4.33 -22.84
N GLY A 206 8.00 3.49 -21.79
CA GLY A 206 7.33 3.84 -20.54
C GLY A 206 8.01 5.01 -19.84
N GLY A 207 9.34 5.09 -19.90
CA GLY A 207 10.10 6.21 -19.34
C GLY A 207 9.78 7.55 -19.99
N LYS A 208 9.68 7.58 -21.34
CA LYS A 208 9.25 8.77 -22.08
C LYS A 208 7.83 9.18 -21.70
N ALA A 209 6.91 8.22 -21.60
CA ALA A 209 5.54 8.49 -21.18
C ALA A 209 5.49 9.10 -19.76
N LEU A 210 6.26 8.56 -18.81
CA LEU A 210 6.35 9.10 -17.46
C LEU A 210 6.93 10.52 -17.44
N ALA A 211 7.94 10.82 -18.26
CA ALA A 211 8.48 12.17 -18.40
C ALA A 211 7.41 13.16 -18.92
N ASP A 212 6.63 12.77 -19.93
CA ASP A 212 5.51 13.58 -20.43
C ASP A 212 4.43 13.79 -19.36
N ALA A 213 4.18 12.78 -18.52
CA ALA A 213 3.25 12.88 -17.41
C ALA A 213 3.72 13.84 -16.31
N LEU A 214 5.01 13.81 -15.98
CA LEU A 214 5.63 14.75 -15.04
C LEU A 214 5.49 16.20 -15.51
N CYS A 215 5.51 16.47 -16.81
CA CYS A 215 5.27 17.85 -17.31
C CYS A 215 3.90 18.41 -16.93
N LYS A 216 2.90 17.54 -16.70
CA LYS A 216 1.49 17.92 -16.47
C LYS A 216 1.06 17.73 -15.02
N ASN A 217 1.63 16.73 -14.33
CA ASN A 217 1.29 16.45 -12.96
C ASN A 217 1.85 17.55 -12.04
N SER A 218 1.01 18.05 -11.13
CA SER A 218 1.33 19.15 -10.21
C SER A 218 1.23 18.74 -8.74
N THR A 219 1.24 17.43 -8.45
CA THR A 219 0.98 16.91 -7.10
C THR A 219 2.04 15.95 -6.61
N LEU A 220 2.63 15.17 -7.52
CA LEU A 220 3.70 14.23 -7.21
C LEU A 220 4.94 14.98 -6.69
N LYS A 221 5.47 14.44 -5.58
CA LYS A 221 6.62 14.93 -4.82
C LYS A 221 7.80 13.97 -4.92
N ASP A 222 7.53 12.67 -4.86
CA ASP A 222 8.56 11.65 -4.77
C ASP A 222 8.30 10.57 -5.83
N LEU A 223 9.29 10.36 -6.70
CA LEU A 223 9.24 9.35 -7.75
C LEU A 223 10.48 8.45 -7.68
N ASN A 224 10.27 7.16 -7.41
CA ASN A 224 11.34 6.17 -7.44
C ASN A 224 11.26 5.32 -8.72
N LEU A 225 12.25 5.48 -9.60
CA LEU A 225 12.41 4.71 -10.83
C LEU A 225 13.63 3.78 -10.77
N TYR A 226 14.15 3.45 -9.60
CA TYR A 226 15.32 2.58 -9.45
C TYR A 226 15.23 1.29 -10.29
N ASN A 227 16.25 1.02 -11.09
CA ASN A 227 16.40 -0.19 -11.90
C ASN A 227 15.20 -0.53 -12.82
N ASN A 228 14.96 0.32 -13.82
CA ASN A 228 13.83 0.23 -14.74
C ASN A 228 14.18 0.13 -16.23
N ASN A 229 15.46 -0.06 -16.55
CA ASN A 229 15.94 -0.19 -17.94
C ASN A 229 15.50 0.97 -18.86
N LEU A 230 15.48 2.20 -18.35
CA LEU A 230 15.00 3.37 -19.11
C LEU A 230 15.89 3.68 -20.31
N GLY A 231 17.21 3.58 -20.15
CA GLY A 231 18.19 3.88 -21.19
C GLY A 231 18.39 5.39 -21.45
N SER A 232 19.39 5.71 -22.25
CA SER A 232 19.88 7.08 -22.44
C SER A 232 18.90 8.00 -23.17
N GLU A 233 17.99 7.44 -23.96
CA GLU A 233 16.97 8.21 -24.66
C GLU A 233 15.96 8.87 -23.71
N VAL A 234 15.73 8.27 -22.54
CA VAL A 234 14.80 8.79 -21.53
C VAL A 234 15.41 9.97 -20.78
N GLY A 235 16.75 10.04 -20.65
CA GLY A 235 17.44 11.14 -19.97
C GLY A 235 17.02 12.51 -20.52
N LYS A 236 16.95 12.68 -21.85
CA LYS A 236 16.52 13.96 -22.46
C LYS A 236 15.08 14.31 -22.13
N ALA A 237 14.18 13.34 -22.20
CA ALA A 237 12.76 13.55 -21.88
C ALA A 237 12.58 13.95 -20.40
N LEU A 238 13.32 13.29 -19.49
CA LEU A 238 13.32 13.66 -18.07
C LEU A 238 13.88 15.06 -17.86
N ALA A 239 14.99 15.43 -18.48
CA ALA A 239 15.55 16.78 -18.38
C ALA A 239 14.51 17.87 -18.74
N ASP A 240 13.82 17.68 -19.87
CA ASP A 240 12.77 18.59 -20.33
C ASP A 240 11.58 18.64 -19.36
N ALA A 241 11.21 17.49 -18.77
CA ALA A 241 10.14 17.41 -17.79
C ALA A 241 10.48 18.11 -16.47
N LEU A 242 11.71 17.94 -15.98
CA LEU A 242 12.20 18.57 -14.75
C LEU A 242 12.33 20.09 -14.88
N CYS A 243 12.48 20.63 -16.10
CA CYS A 243 12.42 22.07 -16.34
C CYS A 243 11.02 22.66 -16.15
N LYS A 244 9.97 21.84 -16.27
CA LYS A 244 8.55 22.27 -16.22
C LYS A 244 7.88 21.87 -14.91
N ASN A 245 8.26 20.73 -14.34
CA ASN A 245 7.71 20.23 -13.10
C ASN A 245 8.36 20.93 -11.90
N SER A 246 7.58 21.76 -11.21
CA SER A 246 8.01 22.48 -10.00
C SER A 246 7.60 21.78 -8.70
N THR A 247 6.92 20.64 -8.79
CA THR A 247 6.33 19.98 -7.62
C THR A 247 7.16 18.84 -7.10
N LEU A 248 7.86 18.13 -7.98
CA LEU A 248 8.74 17.01 -7.65
C LEU A 248 9.92 17.50 -6.81
N THR A 249 10.14 16.83 -5.68
CA THR A 249 11.21 17.12 -4.72
C THR A 249 12.22 15.98 -4.60
N SER A 250 11.87 14.77 -5.04
CA SER A 250 12.78 13.62 -5.08
C SER A 250 12.57 12.78 -6.33
N LEU A 251 13.68 12.43 -6.99
CA LEU A 251 13.70 11.53 -8.14
C LEU A 251 14.86 10.54 -8.01
N ASN A 252 14.56 9.25 -7.94
CA ASN A 252 15.58 8.19 -7.96
C ASN A 252 15.64 7.50 -9.33
N LEU A 253 16.79 7.60 -9.99
CA LEU A 253 17.10 7.07 -11.32
C LEU A 253 18.28 6.10 -11.30
N VAL A 254 18.78 5.70 -10.14
CA VAL A 254 19.93 4.79 -10.03
C VAL A 254 19.65 3.52 -10.84
N SER A 255 20.68 2.99 -11.51
CA SER A 255 20.60 1.78 -12.35
C SER A 255 19.65 1.89 -13.56
N ASN A 256 19.50 3.08 -14.16
CA ASN A 256 18.69 3.26 -15.39
C ASN A 256 19.47 3.59 -16.67
N ASN A 257 20.79 3.76 -16.58
CA ASN A 257 21.65 4.10 -17.72
C ASN A 257 21.12 5.32 -18.51
N ILE A 258 20.79 6.41 -17.82
CA ILE A 258 20.19 7.63 -18.39
C ILE A 258 21.15 8.46 -19.27
N GLY A 259 22.42 8.07 -19.33
CA GLY A 259 23.41 8.56 -20.30
C GLY A 259 24.13 9.86 -19.92
N PHE A 260 23.61 10.64 -18.99
CA PHE A 260 24.23 11.87 -18.47
C PHE A 260 23.62 12.26 -17.11
N GLU A 261 24.29 13.13 -16.38
CA GLU A 261 23.75 13.68 -15.12
C GLU A 261 22.62 14.67 -15.43
N LEU A 262 21.45 14.42 -14.85
CA LEU A 262 20.34 15.34 -14.87
C LEU A 262 20.53 16.43 -13.82
N GLU A 263 20.21 17.65 -14.23
CA GLU A 263 20.12 18.81 -13.36
C GLU A 263 18.68 19.35 -13.40
N SER A 264 18.27 20.00 -12.33
CA SER A 264 16.98 20.67 -12.24
C SER A 264 17.19 22.17 -12.07
N ASN A 265 16.32 22.95 -12.71
CA ASN A 265 16.26 24.39 -12.47
C ASN A 265 15.70 24.73 -11.07
N TYR A 266 15.16 23.74 -10.35
CA TYR A 266 14.62 23.90 -9.00
C TYR A 266 15.60 23.32 -7.98
N SER A 267 16.18 24.19 -7.16
CA SER A 267 17.18 23.86 -6.12
C SER A 267 16.73 22.84 -5.08
N ASN A 268 15.42 22.58 -5.00
CA ASN A 268 14.81 21.74 -3.97
C ASN A 268 14.61 20.29 -4.46
N LEU A 269 14.82 20.02 -5.76
CA LEU A 269 14.71 18.68 -6.32
C LEU A 269 16.00 17.91 -6.06
N LYS A 270 15.90 16.85 -5.27
CA LYS A 270 16.97 15.86 -5.10
C LYS A 270 16.88 14.81 -6.20
N ILE A 271 17.90 14.75 -7.06
CA ILE A 271 18.05 13.69 -8.06
C ILE A 271 19.12 12.71 -7.57
N ILE A 272 18.78 11.44 -7.48
CA ILE A 272 19.68 10.34 -7.16
C ILE A 272 19.87 9.55 -8.47
N GLN A 273 21.09 9.50 -9.01
CA GLN A 273 21.36 8.95 -10.36
C GLN A 273 22.69 8.21 -10.43
#